data_AF-A0A4U5VF40-F1
#
_entry.id   AF-A0A4U5VF40-F1
#
_cell.length_a   1.000
_cell.length_b   1.000
_cell.length_c   1.000
_cell.angle_alpha   90.00
_cell.angle_beta   90.00
_cell.angle_gamma   90.00
#
_symmetry.space_group_name_H-M   'P 1'
#
loop_
_entity.id
_entity.type
_entity.pdbx_description
1 polymer ?
#
loop_
_entity_poly.entity_id
_entity_poly.type
_entity_poly.pdbx_seq_one_letter_code
_entity_poly.pdbx_strand_id
1 'polypeptide(L)'
;MSWRSRMAADVDKKPTEDGSRITPQSEHRSPGSGSWISKALWTLLVVGAVPLLAFGIKYYQDAQLLKRHEESIRTLGAEGLFLFSSLDTDHDLYLSPEEFKPIAEKLTGITPPVDFEEEVTHDPNGETLILEAKMQPLLLDSMTKSKDGFLGVSHSSLNGLRSWKSPAVPSSSFSTSQFRAFLPPKNKIDVGDTWWVIPSELNIFTGYLPNNRYHPPSPKGNKEVLIHSLLNMFHPRPFIKSRFAPQGTVACIRASNDFYYDIVFRIHAEFQLNDVPDFPFWFTPGQFTGNIILSKDASHVRHFQLYVPSDRSLNVDMEWLYGASESSNMEVDIGYLPQLELQSTGPSTPSVIMDEEGNIIDSRDTSREPIQFVFEDIHWTSELSRQEATRRLDVTFYPFKRVSYLPFSEAFERAEAENKLVHSILLWGALDDQSC
;
A
#
# COMPACT_ATOMS: atom_id res chain seq x y z
N MET A 1 39.90 25.57 -38.76
CA MET A 1 40.64 24.37 -39.20
C MET A 1 39.66 23.42 -39.86
N SER A 2 39.79 23.28 -41.18
CA SER A 2 38.88 22.55 -42.06
C SER A 2 39.45 21.16 -42.33
N TRP A 3 38.61 20.13 -42.47
CA TRP A 3 38.77 19.18 -43.58
C TRP A 3 37.38 18.77 -44.11
N ARG A 4 37.19 19.12 -45.39
CA ARG A 4 36.09 18.83 -46.33
C ARG A 4 36.10 17.33 -46.71
N SER A 5 34.94 16.67 -46.83
CA SER A 5 34.14 16.47 -48.04
C SER A 5 34.86 15.82 -49.23
N ARG A 6 34.31 14.70 -49.74
CA ARG A 6 33.97 14.52 -51.17
C ARG A 6 33.04 13.32 -51.41
N MET A 7 32.04 13.59 -52.24
CA MET A 7 31.10 12.65 -52.87
C MET A 7 31.65 12.07 -54.19
N ALA A 8 31.09 10.91 -54.56
CA ALA A 8 30.54 10.48 -55.87
C ALA A 8 31.28 10.69 -57.21
N ALA A 9 31.33 9.59 -57.99
CA ALA A 9 31.04 9.46 -59.44
C ALA A 9 31.16 7.95 -59.77
N ASP A 10 30.19 7.15 -60.22
CA ASP A 10 29.15 7.22 -61.26
C ASP A 10 29.58 6.63 -62.64
N VAL A 11 28.64 5.86 -63.22
CA VAL A 11 28.39 5.51 -64.64
C VAL A 11 29.07 4.31 -65.35
N ASP A 12 28.21 3.32 -65.65
CA ASP A 12 27.97 2.52 -66.88
C ASP A 12 29.10 2.07 -67.85
N LYS A 13 29.08 0.79 -68.29
CA LYS A 13 28.33 0.27 -69.48
C LYS A 13 28.74 -1.19 -69.85
N LYS A 14 27.72 -1.98 -70.22
CA LYS A 14 27.63 -3.34 -70.88
C LYS A 14 28.40 -3.48 -72.23
N PRO A 15 28.28 -4.58 -73.04
CA PRO A 15 28.11 -6.05 -72.83
C PRO A 15 28.95 -6.92 -73.82
N THR A 16 28.85 -8.27 -73.78
CA THR A 16 28.74 -9.27 -74.91
C THR A 16 29.02 -10.68 -74.34
N GLU A 17 28.05 -11.60 -74.22
CA GLU A 17 27.45 -12.54 -75.21
C GLU A 17 28.35 -13.65 -75.79
N ASP A 18 27.72 -14.81 -75.96
CA ASP A 18 28.12 -16.09 -76.59
C ASP A 18 29.04 -17.03 -75.79
N GLY A 19 28.73 -18.32 -75.59
CA GLY A 19 27.74 -19.19 -76.21
C GLY A 19 28.39 -20.54 -76.54
N SER A 20 28.02 -21.62 -75.84
CA SER A 20 27.94 -22.99 -76.40
C SER A 20 27.64 -24.05 -75.33
N ARG A 21 26.67 -24.89 -75.68
CA ARG A 21 26.19 -26.09 -74.97
C ARG A 21 27.22 -27.23 -75.08
N ILE A 22 27.16 -28.18 -74.13
CA ILE A 22 26.98 -29.63 -74.36
C ILE A 22 26.97 -30.34 -72.97
N THR A 23 25.83 -30.96 -72.63
CA THR A 23 25.68 -32.14 -71.74
C THR A 23 25.53 -33.39 -72.66
N PRO A 24 25.58 -34.66 -72.20
CA PRO A 24 25.42 -35.17 -70.83
C PRO A 24 26.35 -36.36 -70.43
N GLN A 25 26.39 -36.70 -69.14
CA GLN A 25 26.45 -38.12 -68.73
C GLN A 25 25.87 -38.33 -67.33
N SER A 26 25.01 -39.33 -67.25
CA SER A 26 24.27 -39.80 -66.08
C SER A 26 25.06 -40.84 -65.30
N GLU A 27 25.07 -40.77 -63.97
CA GLU A 27 25.13 -41.96 -63.12
C GLU A 27 24.24 -41.80 -61.88
N HIS A 28 23.30 -42.74 -61.77
CA HIS A 28 22.48 -43.02 -60.59
C HIS A 28 23.34 -43.62 -59.48
N ARG A 29 23.24 -43.09 -58.25
CA ARG A 29 23.42 -43.86 -57.01
C ARG A 29 22.35 -43.51 -55.98
N SER A 30 21.86 -44.55 -55.33
CA SER A 30 20.70 -44.67 -54.43
C SER A 30 20.88 -43.96 -53.07
N PRO A 31 19.78 -43.48 -52.43
CA PRO A 31 19.83 -43.02 -51.05
C PRO A 31 19.73 -44.21 -50.09
N GLY A 32 20.75 -44.36 -49.23
CA GLY A 32 20.80 -45.39 -48.20
C GLY A 32 19.73 -45.21 -47.13
N SER A 33 18.92 -46.25 -46.93
CA SER A 33 17.88 -46.41 -45.91
C SER A 33 18.40 -46.53 -44.45
N GLY A 34 19.56 -45.94 -44.13
CA GLY A 34 20.22 -46.09 -42.82
C GLY A 34 20.14 -44.89 -41.87
N SER A 35 19.68 -43.72 -42.32
CA SER A 35 19.81 -42.46 -41.55
C SER A 35 18.58 -42.07 -40.72
N TRP A 36 17.39 -42.58 -41.02
CA TRP A 36 16.17 -42.12 -40.35
C TRP A 36 15.94 -42.80 -39.00
N ILE A 37 16.26 -44.09 -38.91
CA ILE A 37 16.14 -44.88 -37.68
C ILE A 37 17.16 -44.41 -36.62
N SER A 38 18.39 -44.06 -37.03
CA SER A 38 19.41 -43.53 -36.12
C SER A 38 19.08 -42.13 -35.60
N LYS A 39 18.49 -41.27 -36.44
CA LYS A 39 17.99 -39.94 -36.03
C LYS A 39 16.79 -40.06 -35.09
N ALA A 40 15.82 -40.92 -35.41
CA ALA A 40 14.66 -41.17 -34.56
C ALA A 40 15.04 -41.70 -33.17
N LEU A 41 15.98 -42.65 -33.12
CA LEU A 41 16.53 -43.21 -31.88
C LEU A 41 17.28 -42.17 -31.05
N TRP A 42 18.05 -41.27 -31.69
CA TRP A 42 18.72 -40.15 -31.03
C TRP A 42 17.74 -39.14 -30.44
N THR A 43 16.69 -38.77 -31.18
CA THR A 43 15.63 -37.91 -30.63
C THR A 43 14.91 -38.57 -29.46
N LEU A 44 14.64 -39.87 -29.51
CA LEU A 44 13.99 -40.60 -28.41
C LEU A 44 14.89 -40.69 -27.17
N LEU A 45 16.20 -40.87 -27.37
CA LEU A 45 17.20 -40.81 -26.30
C LEU A 45 17.31 -39.43 -25.68
N VAL A 46 17.33 -38.35 -26.47
CA VAL A 46 17.39 -36.97 -25.94
C VAL A 46 16.07 -36.60 -25.23
N VAL A 47 14.92 -36.97 -25.81
CA VAL A 47 13.59 -36.73 -25.21
C VAL A 47 13.39 -37.53 -23.92
N GLY A 48 14.02 -38.70 -23.78
CA GLY A 48 14.01 -39.47 -22.53
C GLY A 48 15.07 -39.02 -21.51
N ALA A 49 16.29 -38.70 -21.96
CA ALA A 49 17.41 -38.37 -21.09
C ALA A 49 17.33 -36.97 -20.48
N VAL A 50 16.82 -35.98 -21.22
CA VAL A 50 16.71 -34.59 -20.71
C VAL A 50 15.74 -34.49 -19.52
N PRO A 51 14.52 -35.08 -19.55
CA PRO A 51 13.64 -35.11 -18.39
C PRO A 51 14.22 -35.90 -17.21
N LEU A 52 14.94 -37.00 -17.46
CA LEU A 52 15.58 -37.77 -16.40
C LEU A 52 16.74 -37.01 -15.74
N LEU A 53 17.53 -36.26 -16.52
CA LEU A 53 18.56 -35.37 -15.99
C LEU A 53 17.94 -34.20 -15.23
N ALA A 54 16.89 -33.58 -15.75
CA ALA A 54 16.17 -32.51 -15.06
C ALA A 54 15.57 -33.01 -13.73
N PHE A 55 15.00 -34.23 -13.71
CA PHE A 55 14.49 -34.86 -12.50
C PHE A 55 15.62 -35.17 -11.50
N GLY A 56 16.76 -35.67 -11.97
CA GLY A 56 17.94 -35.91 -11.13
C GLY A 56 18.52 -34.63 -10.53
N ILE A 57 18.60 -33.55 -11.31
CA ILE A 57 19.06 -32.23 -10.85
C ILE A 57 18.08 -31.66 -9.82
N LYS A 58 16.77 -31.72 -10.10
CA LYS A 58 15.74 -31.27 -9.16
C LYS A 58 15.79 -32.06 -7.85
N TYR A 59 15.87 -33.39 -7.93
CA TYR A 59 15.97 -34.24 -6.73
C TYR A 59 17.22 -33.93 -5.89
N TYR A 60 18.34 -33.66 -6.56
CA TYR A 60 19.57 -33.24 -5.88
C TYR A 60 19.43 -31.87 -5.21
N GLN A 61 18.80 -30.91 -5.89
CA GLN A 61 18.51 -29.57 -5.33
C GLN A 61 17.55 -29.66 -4.14
N ASP A 62 16.48 -30.44 -4.25
CA ASP A 62 15.50 -30.64 -3.17
C ASP A 62 16.16 -31.31 -1.96
N ALA A 63 17.01 -32.32 -2.17
CA ALA A 63 17.76 -32.98 -1.09
C ALA A 63 18.76 -32.03 -0.41
N GLN A 64 19.43 -31.17 -1.19
CA GLN A 64 20.33 -30.12 -0.69
C GLN A 64 19.58 -29.06 0.13
N LEU A 65 18.39 -28.64 -0.32
CA LEU A 65 17.54 -27.69 0.41
C LEU A 65 17.03 -28.29 1.71
N LEU A 66 16.57 -29.55 1.69
CA LEU A 66 16.06 -30.23 2.88
C LEU A 66 17.15 -30.36 3.95
N LYS A 67 18.36 -30.76 3.54
CA LYS A 67 19.51 -30.87 4.44
C LYS A 67 19.90 -29.51 5.03
N ARG A 68 19.90 -28.46 4.22
CA ARG A 68 20.17 -27.09 4.68
C ARG A 68 19.10 -26.61 5.64
N HIS A 69 17.82 -26.86 5.35
CA HIS A 69 16.73 -26.52 6.25
C HIS A 69 16.87 -27.19 7.62
N GLU A 70 17.22 -28.48 7.66
CA GLU A 70 17.47 -29.20 8.90
C GLU A 70 18.67 -28.65 9.68
N GLU A 71 19.77 -28.32 8.98
CA GLU A 71 20.94 -27.64 9.57
C GLU A 71 20.58 -26.25 10.10
N SER A 72 19.76 -25.48 9.38
CA SER A 72 19.32 -24.14 9.79
C SER A 72 18.42 -24.18 11.01
N ILE A 73 17.45 -25.11 11.10
CA ILE A 73 16.66 -25.34 12.34
C ILE A 73 17.59 -25.68 13.51
N ARG A 74 18.57 -26.56 13.28
CA ARG A 74 19.49 -26.99 14.34
C ARG A 74 20.39 -25.86 14.84
N THR A 75 20.78 -24.95 13.96
CA THR A 75 21.77 -23.91 14.25
C THR A 75 21.11 -22.61 14.75
N LEU A 76 20.02 -22.20 14.12
CA LEU A 76 19.34 -20.94 14.40
C LEU A 76 18.12 -21.10 15.33
N GLY A 77 17.61 -22.33 15.51
CA GLY A 77 16.32 -22.56 16.14
C GLY A 77 15.15 -22.15 15.25
N ALA A 78 13.92 -22.42 15.69
CA ALA A 78 12.72 -22.09 14.91
C ALA A 78 12.54 -20.58 14.70
N GLU A 79 12.83 -19.78 15.73
CA GLU A 79 12.73 -18.31 15.65
C GLU A 79 13.83 -17.70 14.78
N GLY A 80 15.07 -18.20 14.88
CA GLY A 80 16.17 -17.72 14.05
C GLY A 80 16.01 -18.14 12.58
N LEU A 81 15.45 -19.32 12.31
CA LEU A 81 15.09 -19.71 10.95
C LEU A 81 13.97 -18.84 10.38
N PHE A 82 12.94 -18.52 11.19
CA PHE A 82 11.86 -17.62 10.77
C PHE A 82 12.42 -16.24 10.36
N LEU A 83 13.28 -15.66 11.21
CA LEU A 83 13.96 -14.41 10.90
C LEU A 83 14.79 -14.50 9.61
N PHE A 84 15.59 -15.54 9.46
CA PHE A 84 16.40 -15.77 8.27
C PHE A 84 15.52 -15.85 7.01
N SER A 85 14.46 -16.66 7.06
CA SER A 85 13.51 -16.85 5.95
C SER A 85 12.73 -15.58 5.58
N SER A 86 12.61 -14.63 6.51
CA SER A 86 11.93 -13.35 6.22
C SER A 86 12.79 -12.39 5.39
N LEU A 87 14.09 -12.67 5.27
CA LEU A 87 15.08 -11.87 4.54
C LEU A 87 15.49 -12.55 3.22
N ASP A 88 15.49 -13.88 3.21
CA ASP A 88 15.73 -14.75 2.05
C ASP A 88 14.53 -14.69 1.08
N THR A 89 14.63 -13.81 0.09
CA THR A 89 13.57 -13.51 -0.86
C THR A 89 13.48 -14.56 -1.96
N ASP A 90 14.61 -15.13 -2.37
CA ASP A 90 14.66 -16.18 -3.40
C ASP A 90 14.56 -17.61 -2.84
N HIS A 91 14.45 -17.74 -1.51
CA HIS A 91 14.22 -18.98 -0.76
C HIS A 91 15.33 -20.01 -0.96
N ASP A 92 16.56 -19.56 -1.22
CA ASP A 92 17.70 -20.42 -1.46
C ASP A 92 18.43 -20.84 -0.16
N LEU A 93 17.95 -20.38 1.01
CA LEU A 93 18.53 -20.54 2.34
C LEU A 93 19.92 -19.89 2.48
N TYR A 94 20.18 -18.85 1.69
CA TYR A 94 21.32 -17.95 1.77
C TYR A 94 20.81 -16.51 1.94
N LEU A 95 21.68 -15.61 2.40
CA LEU A 95 21.39 -14.18 2.36
C LEU A 95 22.40 -13.51 1.47
N SER A 96 21.96 -13.13 0.28
CA SER A 96 22.75 -12.31 -0.64
C SER A 96 23.05 -10.93 -0.01
N PRO A 97 24.10 -10.24 -0.45
CA PRO A 97 24.35 -8.85 -0.04
C PRO A 97 23.14 -7.93 -0.26
N GLU A 98 22.34 -8.20 -1.29
CA GLU A 98 21.11 -7.49 -1.63
C GLU A 98 20.01 -7.74 -0.60
N GLU A 99 19.81 -8.98 -0.17
CA GLU A 99 18.84 -9.36 0.88
C GLU A 99 19.28 -8.91 2.28
N PHE A 100 20.59 -8.85 2.51
CA PHE A 100 21.16 -8.35 3.77
C PHE A 100 21.20 -6.82 3.84
N LYS A 101 21.06 -6.13 2.70
CA LYS A 101 21.13 -4.66 2.60
C LYS A 101 20.23 -3.91 3.61
N PRO A 102 18.95 -4.28 3.84
CA PRO A 102 18.09 -3.59 4.80
C PRO A 102 18.62 -3.66 6.24
N ILE A 103 19.32 -4.74 6.60
CA ILE A 103 19.95 -4.92 7.91
C ILE A 103 21.22 -4.08 7.98
N ALA A 104 22.05 -4.14 6.94
CA ALA A 104 23.30 -3.39 6.88
C ALA A 104 23.07 -1.87 6.96
N GLU A 105 22.08 -1.32 6.24
CA GLU A 105 21.70 0.10 6.26
C GLU A 105 21.29 0.55 7.68
N LYS A 106 20.59 -0.31 8.43
CA LYS A 106 20.14 -0.01 9.79
C LYS A 106 21.24 -0.16 10.85
N LEU A 107 22.16 -1.11 10.67
CA LEU A 107 23.33 -1.28 11.54
C LEU A 107 24.39 -0.19 11.32
N THR A 108 24.52 0.29 10.09
CA THR A 108 25.49 1.35 9.72
C THR A 108 24.92 2.76 9.84
N GLY A 109 23.60 2.91 10.00
CA GLY A 109 22.92 4.20 10.08
C GLY A 109 22.88 4.95 8.75
N ILE A 110 23.26 4.31 7.64
CA ILE A 110 23.26 4.91 6.32
C ILE A 110 21.85 4.73 5.74
N THR A 111 21.03 5.76 5.90
CA THR A 111 19.74 5.84 5.21
C THR A 111 20.04 6.02 3.72
N PRO A 112 19.44 5.25 2.80
CA PRO A 112 19.53 5.57 1.39
C PRO A 112 19.03 7.00 1.17
N PRO A 113 19.58 7.72 0.17
CA PRO A 113 19.03 9.01 -0.20
C PRO A 113 17.55 8.79 -0.49
N VAL A 114 16.70 9.50 0.26
CA VAL A 114 15.27 9.61 -0.01
C VAL A 114 15.18 9.98 -1.49
N ASP A 115 14.60 9.11 -2.32
CA ASP A 115 14.26 9.45 -3.69
C ASP A 115 13.58 10.82 -3.60
N PHE A 116 14.24 11.83 -4.16
CA PHE A 116 13.85 13.23 -4.01
C PHE A 116 12.35 13.33 -4.30
N GLU A 117 11.53 13.39 -3.25
CA GLU A 117 10.14 13.74 -3.40
C GLU A 117 10.19 15.16 -3.93
N GLU A 118 9.74 15.36 -5.17
CA GLU A 118 9.68 16.67 -5.80
C GLU A 118 9.09 17.65 -4.79
N GLU A 119 9.88 18.65 -4.40
CA GLU A 119 9.39 19.77 -3.60
C GLU A 119 8.14 20.29 -4.31
N VAL A 120 7.00 20.18 -3.63
CA VAL A 120 5.74 20.71 -4.13
C VAL A 120 5.92 22.22 -4.18
N THR A 121 6.23 22.74 -5.37
CA THR A 121 6.17 24.17 -5.64
C THR A 121 4.73 24.58 -5.33
N HIS A 122 4.56 25.38 -4.27
CA HIS A 122 3.26 25.96 -3.97
C HIS A 122 2.91 26.86 -5.14
N ASP A 123 2.05 26.39 -6.03
CA ASP A 123 1.48 27.23 -7.08
C ASP A 123 0.44 28.14 -6.40
N PRO A 124 0.73 29.45 -6.23
CA PRO A 124 -0.21 30.36 -5.58
C PRO A 124 -1.51 30.52 -6.38
N ASN A 125 -1.49 30.17 -7.68
CA ASN A 125 -2.65 30.19 -8.57
C ASN A 125 -3.33 28.82 -8.70
N GLY A 126 -2.82 27.80 -8.01
CA GLY A 126 -3.39 26.45 -8.03
C GLY A 126 -4.77 26.38 -7.41
N GLU A 127 -5.49 25.30 -7.70
CA GLU A 127 -6.79 25.07 -7.10
C GLU A 127 -6.68 24.71 -5.61
N THR A 128 -7.73 25.07 -4.87
CA THR A 128 -7.85 24.75 -3.45
C THR A 128 -9.11 23.94 -3.18
N LEU A 129 -8.97 22.96 -2.30
CA LEU A 129 -10.04 22.12 -1.78
C LEU A 129 -10.33 22.51 -0.33
N ILE A 130 -11.59 22.78 -0.01
CA ILE A 130 -12.04 23.04 1.36
C ILE A 130 -12.55 21.74 1.96
N LEU A 131 -11.99 21.37 3.11
CA LEU A 131 -12.42 20.22 3.89
C LEU A 131 -13.10 20.69 5.18
N GLU A 132 -14.16 19.99 5.56
CA GLU A 132 -14.84 20.14 6.84
C GLU A 132 -14.63 18.89 7.69
N ALA A 133 -14.26 19.09 8.96
CA ALA A 133 -14.17 18.04 9.96
C ALA A 133 -15.47 17.98 10.78
N LYS A 134 -16.07 16.79 10.85
CA LYS A 134 -17.22 16.49 11.69
C LYS A 134 -16.85 15.40 12.69
N MET A 135 -17.26 15.58 13.94
CA MET A 135 -16.94 14.66 15.02
C MET A 135 -18.08 14.62 16.04
N GLN A 136 -18.38 13.42 16.50
CA GLN A 136 -19.12 13.17 17.74
C GLN A 136 -18.19 12.47 18.71
N PRO A 137 -18.12 12.90 19.98
CA PRO A 137 -17.21 12.29 20.95
C PRO A 137 -17.54 10.83 21.20
N LEU A 138 -16.53 10.08 21.62
CA LEU A 138 -16.67 8.68 22.01
C LEU A 138 -17.69 8.54 23.15
N LEU A 139 -18.58 7.55 23.04
CA LEU A 139 -19.58 7.28 24.06
C LEU A 139 -18.91 6.55 25.23
N LEU A 140 -18.65 7.24 26.34
CA LEU A 140 -17.97 6.64 27.49
C LEU A 140 -18.70 5.41 28.04
N ASP A 141 -20.02 5.37 27.97
CA ASP A 141 -20.84 4.24 28.44
C ASP A 141 -20.72 2.98 27.54
N SER A 142 -20.09 3.11 26.36
CA SER A 142 -19.76 1.97 25.50
C SER A 142 -18.51 1.22 25.94
N MET A 143 -17.67 1.86 26.77
CA MET A 143 -16.43 1.28 27.28
C MET A 143 -16.73 0.15 28.27
N THR A 144 -15.98 -0.95 28.22
CA THR A 144 -16.21 -2.08 29.14
C THR A 144 -15.96 -1.68 30.58
N LYS A 145 -14.95 -0.84 30.83
CA LYS A 145 -14.59 -0.33 32.17
C LYS A 145 -15.63 0.65 32.74
N SER A 146 -16.54 1.18 31.93
CA SER A 146 -17.61 2.08 32.39
C SER A 146 -18.68 1.36 33.23
N LYS A 147 -18.86 0.05 33.05
CA LYS A 147 -19.88 -0.76 33.72
C LYS A 147 -19.79 -0.71 35.25
N ASP A 148 -18.56 -0.61 35.76
CA ASP A 148 -18.27 -0.47 37.18
C ASP A 148 -18.07 1.01 37.59
N GLY A 149 -18.56 1.97 36.79
CA GLY A 149 -18.37 3.40 37.04
C GLY A 149 -16.91 3.85 36.94
N PHE A 150 -16.10 3.15 36.13
CA PHE A 150 -14.65 3.35 36.04
C PHE A 150 -13.89 3.12 37.35
N LEU A 151 -14.39 2.24 38.23
CA LEU A 151 -13.66 1.81 39.43
C LEU A 151 -12.26 1.29 39.06
N GLY A 152 -11.22 1.86 39.67
CA GLY A 152 -9.81 1.54 39.38
C GLY A 152 -9.16 2.39 38.30
N VAL A 153 -9.93 3.18 37.53
CA VAL A 153 -9.38 4.12 36.54
C VAL A 153 -9.28 5.51 37.15
N SER A 154 -8.08 6.08 37.16
CA SER A 154 -7.89 7.42 37.70
C SER A 154 -8.62 8.47 36.84
N HIS A 155 -9.16 9.51 37.48
CA HIS A 155 -9.85 10.59 36.76
C HIS A 155 -8.95 11.30 35.74
N SER A 156 -7.65 11.43 36.04
CA SER A 156 -6.64 12.01 35.16
C SER A 156 -6.31 11.13 33.95
N SER A 157 -6.40 9.81 34.08
CA SER A 157 -6.14 8.89 32.95
C SER A 157 -7.03 9.18 31.74
N LEU A 158 -8.31 9.53 31.96
CA LEU A 158 -9.28 9.78 30.89
C LEU A 158 -9.46 11.26 30.54
N ASN A 159 -8.57 12.14 31.01
CA ASN A 159 -8.74 13.58 30.87
C ASN A 159 -8.74 14.04 29.40
N GLY A 160 -7.78 13.56 28.59
CA GLY A 160 -7.71 13.82 27.16
C GLY A 160 -8.96 13.34 26.42
N LEU A 161 -9.43 12.12 26.73
CA LEU A 161 -10.66 11.58 26.14
C LEU A 161 -11.90 12.42 26.49
N ARG A 162 -12.04 12.84 27.75
CA ARG A 162 -13.19 13.65 28.21
C ARG A 162 -13.18 15.08 27.67
N SER A 163 -12.00 15.62 27.39
CA SER A 163 -11.84 16.99 26.86
C SER A 163 -11.98 17.05 25.34
N TRP A 164 -11.67 15.97 24.63
CA TRP A 164 -11.78 15.92 23.17
C TRP A 164 -13.23 15.72 22.70
N LYS A 165 -13.95 16.84 22.54
CA LYS A 165 -15.39 16.88 22.18
C LYS A 165 -15.68 17.36 20.76
N SER A 166 -14.68 17.95 20.11
CA SER A 166 -14.81 18.55 18.78
C SER A 166 -13.47 18.47 18.04
N PRO A 167 -13.47 18.59 16.70
CA PRO A 167 -12.23 18.65 15.93
C PRO A 167 -11.37 19.84 16.36
N ALA A 168 -10.05 19.69 16.28
CA ALA A 168 -9.10 20.77 16.54
C ALA A 168 -9.21 21.91 15.50
N VAL A 169 -9.44 21.55 14.22
CA VAL A 169 -9.62 22.47 13.11
C VAL A 169 -10.88 22.07 12.32
N PRO A 170 -12.03 22.72 12.56
CA PRO A 170 -13.30 22.34 11.93
C PRO A 170 -13.35 22.50 10.41
N SER A 171 -12.56 23.43 9.85
CA SER A 171 -12.47 23.65 8.40
C SER A 171 -11.07 24.10 8.01
N SER A 172 -10.55 23.57 6.90
CA SER A 172 -9.22 23.91 6.38
C SER A 172 -9.18 23.83 4.85
N SER A 173 -8.36 24.68 4.24
CA SER A 173 -8.12 24.70 2.79
C SER A 173 -6.79 24.02 2.45
N PHE A 174 -6.81 23.12 1.47
CA PHE A 174 -5.64 22.38 0.98
C PHE A 174 -5.41 22.69 -0.49
N SER A 175 -4.15 22.75 -0.93
CA SER A 175 -3.85 22.86 -2.37
C SER A 175 -4.06 21.50 -3.03
N THR A 176 -4.67 21.47 -4.21
CA THR A 176 -4.88 20.23 -4.98
C THR A 176 -3.57 19.49 -5.26
N SER A 177 -2.48 20.24 -5.49
CA SER A 177 -1.14 19.71 -5.72
C SER A 177 -0.65 18.79 -4.59
N GLN A 178 -1.10 18.99 -3.35
CA GLN A 178 -0.74 18.14 -2.22
C GLN A 178 -1.32 16.72 -2.37
N PHE A 179 -2.51 16.59 -2.96
CA PHE A 179 -3.17 15.30 -3.19
C PHE A 179 -2.50 14.44 -4.27
N ARG A 180 -1.46 14.95 -4.95
CA ARG A 180 -0.52 14.13 -5.74
C ARG A 180 0.04 12.96 -4.94
N ALA A 181 0.11 13.07 -3.62
CA ALA A 181 0.46 11.99 -2.72
C ALA A 181 -0.35 10.68 -2.95
N PHE A 182 -1.61 10.80 -3.40
CA PHE A 182 -2.48 9.68 -3.69
C PHE A 182 -2.39 9.16 -5.13
N LEU A 183 -1.56 9.73 -6.02
CA LEU A 183 -1.44 9.17 -7.36
C LEU A 183 -0.72 7.82 -7.34
N PRO A 184 -1.15 6.87 -8.19
CA PRO A 184 -0.49 5.58 -8.30
C PRO A 184 0.94 5.72 -8.86
N PRO A 185 1.88 4.86 -8.45
CA PRO A 185 3.19 4.80 -9.10
C PRO A 185 3.05 4.29 -10.55
N LYS A 186 4.05 4.60 -11.39
CA LYS A 186 4.01 4.33 -12.85
C LYS A 186 3.77 2.86 -13.22
N ASN A 187 4.05 1.92 -12.30
CA ASN A 187 3.88 0.49 -12.48
C ASN A 187 2.53 -0.06 -11.96
N LYS A 188 1.65 0.80 -11.43
CA LYS A 188 0.39 0.42 -10.76
C LYS A 188 -0.80 1.24 -11.26
N ILE A 189 -1.01 1.24 -12.57
CA ILE A 189 -1.98 2.11 -13.23
C ILE A 189 -3.34 1.44 -13.50
N ASP A 190 -3.44 0.13 -13.27
CA ASP A 190 -4.63 -0.66 -13.62
C ASP A 190 -5.67 -0.65 -12.49
N VAL A 191 -6.95 -0.78 -12.86
CA VAL A 191 -8.03 -0.82 -11.87
C VAL A 191 -7.85 -2.03 -10.95
N GLY A 192 -7.87 -1.73 -9.65
CA GLY A 192 -7.68 -2.63 -8.54
C GLY A 192 -6.22 -2.91 -8.19
N ASP A 193 -5.26 -2.24 -8.81
CA ASP A 193 -3.88 -2.21 -8.29
C ASP A 193 -3.84 -1.53 -6.92
N THR A 194 -3.05 -2.09 -6.01
CA THR A 194 -2.79 -1.55 -4.68
C THR A 194 -1.34 -1.11 -4.54
N TRP A 195 -1.12 -0.05 -3.76
CA TRP A 195 0.21 0.44 -3.41
C TRP A 195 0.24 1.10 -2.04
N TRP A 196 1.42 1.15 -1.45
CA TRP A 196 1.69 1.87 -0.21
C TRP A 196 1.88 3.35 -0.52
N VAL A 197 1.01 4.19 0.03
CA VAL A 197 1.20 5.64 0.06
C VAL A 197 2.23 5.98 1.14
N ILE A 198 2.05 5.43 2.33
CA ILE A 198 3.01 5.51 3.44
C ILE A 198 3.27 4.06 3.89
N PRO A 199 4.49 3.51 3.70
CA PRO A 199 4.81 2.16 4.12
C PRO A 199 4.96 2.05 5.64
N SER A 200 4.89 0.82 6.16
CA SER A 200 5.22 0.51 7.55
C SER A 200 6.70 0.76 7.84
N GLU A 201 7.00 1.30 9.02
CA GLU A 201 8.37 1.40 9.54
C GLU A 201 8.68 0.29 10.56
N LEU A 202 7.69 -0.54 10.93
CA LEU A 202 7.92 -1.68 11.80
C LEU A 202 8.82 -2.68 11.11
N ASN A 203 9.82 -3.12 11.86
CA ASN A 203 10.72 -4.17 11.47
C ASN A 203 10.49 -5.38 12.38
N ILE A 204 10.67 -6.57 11.82
CA ILE A 204 10.67 -7.87 12.52
C ILE A 204 11.49 -7.89 13.82
N PHE A 205 12.52 -7.04 13.96
CA PHE A 205 13.36 -6.98 15.16
C PHE A 205 12.77 -6.18 16.33
N THR A 206 11.95 -5.15 16.08
CA THR A 206 11.40 -4.30 17.14
C THR A 206 9.93 -4.57 17.40
N GLY A 207 9.18 -4.97 16.36
CA GLY A 207 7.76 -5.36 16.45
C GLY A 207 6.78 -4.24 16.79
N TYR A 208 7.18 -3.24 17.59
CA TYR A 208 6.33 -2.13 18.06
C TYR A 208 7.15 -0.87 18.38
N LEU A 209 6.47 0.27 18.56
CA LEU A 209 7.03 1.55 19.01
C LEU A 209 6.72 1.84 20.50
N PRO A 210 7.53 2.65 21.21
CA PRO A 210 7.33 2.91 22.65
C PRO A 210 6.00 3.60 23.00
N ASN A 211 5.51 3.34 24.21
CA ASN A 211 4.24 3.84 24.73
C ASN A 211 4.35 5.23 25.37
N ASN A 212 5.55 5.62 25.83
CA ASN A 212 5.84 6.90 26.49
C ASN A 212 5.99 8.12 25.57
N ARG A 213 5.46 8.06 24.35
CA ARG A 213 5.53 9.17 23.38
C ARG A 213 4.36 10.11 23.60
N TYR A 214 4.63 11.41 23.72
CA TYR A 214 3.60 12.44 23.83
C TYR A 214 3.37 13.18 22.51
N HIS A 215 4.42 13.45 21.76
CA HIS A 215 4.33 14.21 20.52
C HIS A 215 4.66 13.34 19.31
N PRO A 216 3.92 13.51 18.20
CA PRO A 216 4.22 12.77 16.98
C PRO A 216 5.58 13.19 16.40
N PRO A 217 6.29 12.26 15.74
CA PRO A 217 7.49 12.62 15.00
C PRO A 217 7.14 13.58 13.86
N SER A 218 8.10 14.41 13.43
CA SER A 218 7.90 15.28 12.28
C SER A 218 7.64 14.44 11.02
N PRO A 219 6.57 14.73 10.25
CA PRO A 219 6.26 14.00 9.03
C PRO A 219 7.36 14.20 8.00
N LYS A 220 7.72 13.13 7.29
CA LYS A 220 8.75 13.12 6.26
C LYS A 220 8.13 13.07 4.87
N GLY A 221 8.49 14.04 4.04
CA GLY A 221 8.01 14.05 2.66
C GLY A 221 6.56 14.53 2.50
N ASN A 222 6.14 14.76 1.26
CA ASN A 222 4.84 15.32 0.91
C ASN A 222 3.67 14.40 1.29
N LYS A 223 3.85 13.07 1.20
CA LYS A 223 2.80 12.10 1.54
C LYS A 223 2.48 12.12 3.03
N GLU A 224 3.49 12.05 3.88
CA GLU A 224 3.29 12.09 5.34
C GLU A 224 2.79 13.45 5.78
N VAL A 225 3.30 14.54 5.19
CA VAL A 225 2.85 15.91 5.50
C VAL A 225 1.36 16.08 5.20
N LEU A 226 0.87 15.56 4.06
CA LEU A 226 -0.55 15.61 3.74
C LEU A 226 -1.39 14.82 4.76
N ILE A 227 -1.05 13.54 4.99
CA ILE A 227 -1.82 12.70 5.90
C ILE A 227 -1.81 13.25 7.33
N HIS A 228 -0.66 13.71 7.81
CA HIS A 228 -0.55 14.38 9.10
C HIS A 228 -1.44 15.63 9.15
N SER A 229 -1.42 16.48 8.12
CA SER A 229 -2.22 17.71 8.08
C SER A 229 -3.73 17.43 8.08
N LEU A 230 -4.17 16.38 7.37
CA LEU A 230 -5.57 15.93 7.39
C LEU A 230 -5.97 15.45 8.79
N LEU A 231 -5.20 14.54 9.39
CA LEU A 231 -5.53 14.00 10.72
C LEU A 231 -5.39 15.04 11.84
N ASN A 232 -4.52 16.04 11.66
CA ASN A 232 -4.35 17.16 12.58
C ASN A 232 -5.60 18.04 12.68
N MET A 233 -6.50 17.99 11.67
CA MET A 233 -7.81 18.64 11.78
C MET A 233 -8.65 18.05 12.91
N PHE A 234 -8.49 16.77 13.23
CA PHE A 234 -9.21 16.12 14.32
C PHE A 234 -8.58 16.39 15.68
N HIS A 235 -7.26 16.23 15.80
CA HIS A 235 -6.54 16.38 17.06
C HIS A 235 -5.09 16.81 16.79
N PRO A 236 -4.47 17.69 17.62
CA PRO A 236 -3.13 18.23 17.39
C PRO A 236 -1.96 17.22 17.44
N ARG A 237 -2.23 15.98 17.85
CA ARG A 237 -1.21 14.92 18.04
C ARG A 237 -1.53 13.63 17.29
N PRO A 238 -1.63 13.66 15.95
CA PRO A 238 -1.83 12.45 15.17
C PRO A 238 -0.50 11.73 14.94
N PHE A 239 -0.46 10.43 15.24
CA PHE A 239 0.63 9.54 14.87
C PHE A 239 0.21 8.76 13.62
N ILE A 240 0.71 9.20 12.47
CA ILE A 240 0.42 8.59 11.15
C ILE A 240 0.99 7.17 10.96
N LYS A 241 1.83 6.73 11.91
CA LYS A 241 2.37 5.38 12.05
C LYS A 241 2.09 4.93 13.48
N SER A 242 1.11 4.06 13.64
CA SER A 242 0.66 3.49 14.92
C SER A 242 1.77 2.75 15.67
N ARG A 243 1.66 2.53 16.97
CA ARG A 243 2.68 1.74 17.70
C ARG A 243 2.78 0.30 17.22
N PHE A 244 1.65 -0.29 16.86
CA PHE A 244 1.52 -1.68 16.48
C PHE A 244 1.16 -1.82 15.00
N ALA A 245 1.39 -3.01 14.46
CA ALA A 245 0.95 -3.34 13.12
C ALA A 245 -0.59 -3.52 13.12
N PRO A 246 -1.27 -3.24 11.99
CA PRO A 246 -0.73 -2.67 10.76
C PRO A 246 -0.39 -1.18 10.89
N GLN A 247 0.65 -0.75 10.17
CA GLN A 247 1.02 0.67 10.04
C GLN A 247 0.84 1.16 8.61
N GLY A 248 0.60 2.46 8.48
CA GLY A 248 0.75 3.18 7.23
C GLY A 248 -0.55 3.36 6.46
N THR A 249 -0.41 3.63 5.16
CA THR A 249 -1.53 3.94 4.28
C THR A 249 -1.40 3.15 2.98
N VAL A 250 -2.45 2.42 2.63
CA VAL A 250 -2.56 1.71 1.34
C VAL A 250 -3.69 2.34 0.55
N ALA A 251 -3.45 2.51 -0.75
CA ALA A 251 -4.44 2.97 -1.71
C ALA A 251 -4.70 1.91 -2.79
N CYS A 252 -5.85 2.02 -3.45
CA CYS A 252 -6.33 1.12 -4.49
C CYS A 252 -7.08 1.93 -5.55
N ILE A 253 -6.76 1.71 -6.83
CA ILE A 253 -7.54 2.31 -7.93
C ILE A 253 -8.88 1.59 -7.99
N ARG A 254 -9.97 2.25 -7.61
CA ARG A 254 -11.32 1.69 -7.69
C ARG A 254 -11.90 1.84 -9.09
N ALA A 255 -11.71 3.00 -9.72
CA ALA A 255 -12.16 3.25 -11.08
C ALA A 255 -11.23 4.22 -11.80
N SER A 256 -11.23 4.17 -13.13
CA SER A 256 -10.45 5.07 -13.97
C SER A 256 -11.19 5.37 -15.28
N ASN A 257 -11.04 6.60 -15.75
CA ASN A 257 -11.29 6.97 -17.14
C ASN A 257 -10.07 7.73 -17.70
N ASP A 258 -10.23 8.50 -18.78
CA ASP A 258 -9.11 9.22 -19.39
C ASP A 258 -8.59 10.39 -18.53
N PHE A 259 -9.45 11.00 -17.70
CA PHE A 259 -9.17 12.23 -16.96
C PHE A 259 -8.99 12.02 -15.46
N TYR A 260 -9.71 11.07 -14.87
CA TYR A 260 -9.84 10.90 -13.44
C TYR A 260 -9.44 9.49 -12.98
N TYR A 261 -8.92 9.46 -11.76
CA TYR A 261 -8.90 8.28 -10.90
C TYR A 261 -9.93 8.41 -9.79
N ASP A 262 -10.62 7.32 -9.49
CA ASP A 262 -11.32 7.11 -8.23
C ASP A 262 -10.47 6.16 -7.39
N ILE A 263 -9.94 6.67 -6.28
CA ILE A 263 -9.01 5.96 -5.40
C ILE A 263 -9.68 5.78 -4.05
N VAL A 264 -9.71 4.53 -3.59
CA VAL A 264 -10.06 4.22 -2.20
C VAL A 264 -8.78 3.92 -1.44
N PHE A 265 -8.73 4.32 -0.18
CA PHE A 265 -7.54 4.14 0.65
C PHE A 265 -7.91 3.85 2.10
N ARG A 266 -6.97 3.24 2.81
CA ARG A 266 -7.10 2.89 4.23
C ARG A 266 -5.86 3.39 4.97
N ILE A 267 -6.08 4.10 6.08
CA ILE A 267 -5.01 4.66 6.92
C ILE A 267 -5.10 4.02 8.31
N HIS A 268 -3.95 3.55 8.80
CA HIS A 268 -3.76 3.20 10.20
C HIS A 268 -2.96 4.28 10.89
N ALA A 269 -3.60 4.95 11.85
CA ALA A 269 -3.05 6.02 12.63
C ALA A 269 -3.67 5.99 14.03
N GLU A 270 -2.96 6.56 15.00
CA GLU A 270 -3.42 6.69 16.38
C GLU A 270 -3.29 8.15 16.84
N PHE A 271 -3.99 8.52 17.90
CA PHE A 271 -3.87 9.84 18.53
C PHE A 271 -3.41 9.70 19.95
N GLN A 272 -2.57 10.64 20.37
CA GLN A 272 -2.17 10.76 21.75
C GLN A 272 -2.97 11.89 22.38
N LEU A 273 -3.81 11.59 23.38
CA LEU A 273 -4.79 12.54 23.91
C LEU A 273 -4.31 13.29 25.16
N ASN A 274 -3.53 12.67 26.04
CA ASN A 274 -3.09 13.28 27.29
C ASN A 274 -1.80 14.08 27.14
N ASP A 275 -1.58 15.10 27.95
CA ASP A 275 -0.28 15.78 28.01
C ASP A 275 0.31 15.71 29.42
N VAL A 276 1.61 15.94 29.53
CA VAL A 276 2.29 16.07 30.82
C VAL A 276 1.52 17.09 31.68
N PRO A 277 1.17 16.77 32.94
CA PRO A 277 1.67 15.66 33.77
C PRO A 277 0.90 14.34 33.69
N ASP A 278 -0.20 14.28 32.94
CA ASP A 278 -1.00 13.06 32.79
C ASP A 278 -0.24 12.04 31.93
N PHE A 279 -0.31 10.77 32.28
CA PHE A 279 0.33 9.71 31.50
C PHE A 279 -0.32 9.54 30.12
N PRO A 280 0.41 9.00 29.12
CA PRO A 280 -0.10 8.85 27.76
C PRO A 280 -1.41 8.08 27.69
N PHE A 281 -2.31 8.60 26.85
CA PHE A 281 -3.56 7.96 26.46
C PHE A 281 -3.57 7.87 24.94
N TRP A 282 -3.56 6.65 24.46
CA TRP A 282 -3.58 6.30 23.05
C TRP A 282 -5.01 6.00 22.62
N PHE A 283 -5.44 6.65 21.55
CA PHE A 283 -6.73 6.48 20.93
C PHE A 283 -6.50 6.00 19.50
N THR A 284 -6.84 4.74 19.23
CA THR A 284 -6.52 4.06 17.98
C THR A 284 -7.81 3.67 17.27
N PRO A 285 -8.28 4.46 16.30
CA PRO A 285 -9.34 4.00 15.40
C PRO A 285 -8.93 2.70 14.72
N GLY A 286 -9.85 1.74 14.57
CA GLY A 286 -9.56 0.46 13.90
C GLY A 286 -9.02 0.69 12.47
N GLN A 287 -9.60 1.67 11.78
CA GLN A 287 -9.08 2.22 10.54
C GLN A 287 -9.72 3.57 10.22
N PHE A 288 -9.05 4.34 9.37
CA PHE A 288 -9.72 5.34 8.54
C PHE A 288 -9.96 4.78 7.15
N THR A 289 -11.19 4.91 6.65
CA THR A 289 -11.57 4.62 5.28
C THR A 289 -11.65 5.93 4.50
N GLY A 290 -10.98 5.98 3.36
CA GLY A 290 -10.89 7.16 2.52
C GLY A 290 -11.32 6.90 1.09
N ASN A 291 -11.86 7.92 0.45
CA ASN A 291 -12.16 7.97 -0.97
C ASN A 291 -11.78 9.34 -1.55
N ILE A 292 -11.05 9.33 -2.66
CA ILE A 292 -10.70 10.54 -3.39
C ILE A 292 -10.92 10.33 -4.89
N ILE A 293 -11.57 11.30 -5.51
CA ILE A 293 -11.66 11.39 -6.96
C ILE A 293 -10.83 12.59 -7.40
N LEU A 294 -9.78 12.35 -8.17
CA LEU A 294 -8.83 13.38 -8.61
C LEU A 294 -8.40 13.18 -10.05
N SER A 295 -8.00 14.27 -10.70
CA SER A 295 -7.45 14.22 -12.05
C SER A 295 -6.11 13.46 -12.06
N LYS A 296 -5.77 12.83 -13.18
CA LYS A 296 -4.55 12.01 -13.29
C LYS A 296 -3.25 12.77 -13.10
N ASP A 297 -3.27 14.10 -13.24
CA ASP A 297 -2.16 15.03 -13.00
C ASP A 297 -2.22 15.69 -11.62
N ALA A 298 -3.24 15.39 -10.81
CA ALA A 298 -3.56 15.99 -9.51
C ALA A 298 -3.76 17.53 -9.55
N SER A 299 -4.13 18.08 -10.70
CA SER A 299 -4.52 19.50 -10.81
C SER A 299 -5.89 19.79 -10.18
N HIS A 300 -6.81 18.82 -10.20
CA HIS A 300 -8.19 18.97 -9.75
C HIS A 300 -8.63 17.80 -8.85
N VAL A 301 -9.34 18.10 -7.77
CA VAL A 301 -9.97 17.11 -6.86
C VAL A 301 -11.49 17.29 -6.91
N ARG A 302 -12.18 16.26 -7.39
CA ARG A 302 -13.65 16.23 -7.51
C ARG A 302 -14.33 15.95 -6.18
N HIS A 303 -13.77 15.04 -5.42
CA HIS A 303 -14.38 14.54 -4.19
C HIS A 303 -13.29 14.07 -3.24
N PHE A 304 -13.46 14.35 -1.95
CA PHE A 304 -12.64 13.78 -0.90
C PHE A 304 -13.50 13.44 0.31
N GLN A 305 -13.32 12.22 0.83
CA GLN A 305 -13.91 11.76 2.07
C GLN A 305 -12.89 10.92 2.84
N LEU A 306 -12.85 11.09 4.15
CA LEU A 306 -12.06 10.29 5.09
C LEU A 306 -12.87 10.10 6.37
N TYR A 307 -13.09 8.88 6.83
CA TYR A 307 -13.89 8.66 8.04
C TYR A 307 -13.49 7.40 8.80
N VAL A 308 -13.84 7.34 10.09
CA VAL A 308 -13.79 6.12 10.90
C VAL A 308 -15.11 5.36 10.73
N PRO A 309 -15.10 4.12 10.21
CA PRO A 309 -16.32 3.33 10.06
C PRO A 309 -17.01 3.02 11.39
N SER A 310 -18.31 3.27 11.48
CA SER A 310 -19.14 3.05 12.67
C SER A 310 -19.92 1.73 12.64
N ASP A 311 -19.80 0.96 11.56
CA ASP A 311 -20.51 -0.29 11.27
C ASP A 311 -19.63 -1.54 11.47
N ARG A 312 -18.42 -1.36 11.99
CA ARG A 312 -17.44 -2.44 12.24
C ARG A 312 -17.54 -2.95 13.67
N SER A 313 -17.09 -4.20 13.84
CA SER A 313 -16.99 -4.90 15.14
C SER A 313 -16.07 -4.16 16.11
N LEU A 314 -14.94 -3.68 15.60
CA LEU A 314 -13.99 -2.82 16.27
C LEU A 314 -14.09 -1.41 15.68
N ASN A 315 -14.31 -0.42 16.54
CA ASN A 315 -14.43 0.99 16.13
C ASN A 315 -13.22 1.80 16.61
N VAL A 316 -12.98 1.84 17.92
CA VAL A 316 -11.79 2.45 18.52
C VAL A 316 -11.26 1.56 19.64
N ASP A 317 -9.96 1.31 19.60
CA ASP A 317 -9.19 0.76 20.71
C ASP A 317 -8.49 1.88 21.49
N MET A 318 -8.41 1.72 22.80
CA MET A 318 -7.83 2.71 23.70
C MET A 318 -6.89 2.03 24.66
N GLU A 319 -5.68 2.59 24.78
CA GLU A 319 -4.67 2.14 25.73
C GLU A 319 -4.19 3.34 26.53
N TRP A 320 -4.09 3.22 27.84
CA TRP A 320 -3.52 4.30 28.65
C TRP A 320 -2.63 3.80 29.75
N LEU A 321 -1.60 4.59 29.99
CA LEU A 321 -0.68 4.38 31.09
C LEU A 321 -1.27 4.99 32.37
N TYR A 322 -1.09 4.30 33.50
CA TYR A 322 -1.46 4.80 34.82
C TYR A 322 -0.27 4.81 35.80
N GLY A 323 0.95 4.62 35.28
CA GLY A 323 2.20 4.66 36.03
C GLY A 323 3.41 4.77 35.11
N ALA A 324 4.58 4.99 35.69
CA ALA A 324 5.82 5.23 34.94
C ALA A 324 6.44 3.97 34.30
N SER A 325 6.00 2.77 34.68
CA SER A 325 6.49 1.50 34.10
C SER A 325 5.53 1.00 33.02
N GLU A 326 6.03 0.91 31.78
CA GLU A 326 5.27 0.50 30.59
C GLU A 326 4.82 -0.97 30.61
N SER A 327 5.53 -1.86 31.33
CA SER A 327 5.28 -3.31 31.30
C SER A 327 4.19 -3.81 32.24
N SER A 328 3.70 -2.95 33.14
CA SER A 328 2.78 -3.36 34.22
C SER A 328 1.70 -2.34 34.56
N ASN A 329 1.72 -1.16 33.92
CA ASN A 329 0.76 -0.08 34.21
C ASN A 329 0.04 0.41 32.96
N MET A 330 -0.44 -0.52 32.14
CA MET A 330 -1.24 -0.23 30.95
C MET A 330 -2.63 -0.83 31.12
N GLU A 331 -3.64 -0.02 30.89
CA GLU A 331 -5.02 -0.48 30.72
C GLU A 331 -5.39 -0.44 29.24
N VAL A 332 -6.29 -1.33 28.85
CA VAL A 332 -6.85 -1.40 27.50
C VAL A 332 -8.38 -1.44 27.59
N ASP A 333 -9.06 -0.80 26.64
CA ASP A 333 -10.50 -0.89 26.47
C ASP A 333 -10.90 -0.54 25.04
N ILE A 334 -12.08 -0.98 24.63
CA ILE A 334 -12.67 -0.67 23.33
C ILE A 334 -13.86 0.27 23.56
N GLY A 335 -14.05 1.21 22.66
CA GLY A 335 -15.19 2.13 22.71
C GLY A 335 -15.79 2.40 21.35
N TYR A 336 -16.96 3.04 21.39
CA TYR A 336 -17.73 3.41 20.22
C TYR A 336 -17.67 4.92 19.98
N LEU A 337 -17.07 5.30 18.85
CA LEU A 337 -17.03 6.63 18.27
C LEU A 337 -18.09 6.71 17.16
N PRO A 338 -19.18 7.47 17.36
CA PRO A 338 -20.26 7.52 16.38
C PRO A 338 -19.86 8.20 15.06
N GLN A 339 -19.01 9.23 15.13
CA GLN A 339 -18.63 10.01 13.95
C GLN A 339 -17.25 10.63 14.13
N LEU A 340 -16.39 10.42 13.14
CA LEU A 340 -15.15 11.16 12.94
C LEU A 340 -14.85 11.15 11.44
N GLU A 341 -15.09 12.27 10.75
CA GLU A 341 -14.99 12.35 9.30
C GLU A 341 -14.47 13.70 8.79
N LEU A 342 -13.74 13.67 7.68
CA LEU A 342 -13.44 14.80 6.82
C LEU A 342 -14.22 14.64 5.53
N GLN A 343 -14.84 15.73 5.07
CA GLN A 343 -15.58 15.75 3.82
C GLN A 343 -15.27 17.02 3.05
N SER A 344 -15.05 16.92 1.74
CA SER A 344 -14.97 18.08 0.86
C SER A 344 -16.34 18.75 0.75
N THR A 345 -16.41 20.07 0.92
CA THR A 345 -17.65 20.85 0.73
C THR A 345 -18.12 20.87 -0.72
N GLY A 346 -17.18 20.69 -1.65
CA GLY A 346 -17.40 20.55 -3.07
C GLY A 346 -16.08 20.22 -3.78
N PRO A 347 -16.07 20.21 -5.11
CA PRO A 347 -14.85 20.06 -5.89
C PRO A 347 -13.87 21.22 -5.62
N SER A 348 -12.60 21.00 -5.91
CA SER A 348 -11.60 22.05 -5.82
C SER A 348 -11.90 23.19 -6.80
N THR A 349 -11.56 24.40 -6.38
CA THR A 349 -11.82 25.61 -7.17
C THR A 349 -10.53 26.39 -7.36
N PRO A 350 -10.32 27.01 -8.53
CA PRO A 350 -9.18 27.88 -8.77
C PRO A 350 -9.26 29.09 -7.84
N SER A 351 -8.11 29.53 -7.33
CA SER A 351 -8.00 30.72 -6.48
C SER A 351 -8.32 32.01 -7.23
N VAL A 352 -8.05 32.04 -8.52
CA VAL A 352 -8.32 33.17 -9.41
C VAL A 352 -9.18 32.70 -10.58
N ILE A 353 -10.33 33.35 -10.78
CA ILE A 353 -11.23 33.11 -11.90
C ILE A 353 -11.19 34.38 -12.77
N MET A 354 -10.99 34.24 -14.08
CA MET A 354 -11.14 35.36 -15.01
C MET A 354 -12.54 35.33 -15.62
N ASP A 355 -13.24 36.47 -15.63
CA ASP A 355 -14.51 36.59 -16.36
C ASP A 355 -14.30 36.71 -17.88
N GLU A 356 -15.40 36.69 -18.66
CA GLU A 356 -15.37 36.79 -20.13
C GLU A 356 -14.78 38.14 -20.60
N GLU A 357 -14.83 39.17 -19.74
CA GLU A 357 -14.27 40.50 -19.97
C GLU A 357 -12.80 40.64 -19.53
N GLY A 358 -12.20 39.59 -18.94
CA GLY A 358 -10.81 39.55 -18.48
C GLY A 358 -10.55 40.16 -17.10
N ASN A 359 -11.58 40.45 -16.31
CA ASN A 359 -11.44 40.87 -14.91
C ASN A 359 -11.13 39.66 -14.01
N ILE A 360 -10.27 39.93 -13.02
CA ILE A 360 -9.83 38.94 -12.03
C ILE A 360 -10.86 38.90 -10.90
N ILE A 361 -11.55 37.78 -10.76
CA ILE A 361 -12.43 37.45 -9.64
C ILE A 361 -11.63 36.55 -8.69
N ASP A 362 -11.40 37.02 -7.47
CA ASP A 362 -10.89 36.16 -6.40
C ASP A 362 -12.05 35.27 -5.92
N SER A 363 -11.90 33.96 -6.08
CA SER A 363 -12.92 32.99 -5.65
C SER A 363 -13.06 32.93 -4.12
N ARG A 364 -12.12 33.52 -3.38
CA ARG A 364 -12.10 33.59 -1.91
C ARG A 364 -12.83 34.82 -1.35
N ASP A 365 -13.31 35.73 -2.20
CA ASP A 365 -14.04 36.92 -1.78
C ASP A 365 -15.48 36.55 -1.34
N THR A 366 -15.65 36.35 -0.03
CA THR A 366 -16.93 36.04 0.63
C THR A 366 -17.98 37.16 0.54
N SER A 367 -17.63 38.33 -0.02
CA SER A 367 -18.57 39.43 -0.22
C SER A 367 -19.40 39.31 -1.51
N ARG A 368 -19.06 38.38 -2.41
CA ARG A 368 -19.76 38.14 -3.69
C ARG A 368 -20.60 36.86 -3.63
N GLU A 369 -21.59 36.76 -4.52
CA GLU A 369 -22.39 35.55 -4.65
C GLU A 369 -21.50 34.33 -4.98
N PRO A 370 -21.71 33.18 -4.31
CA PRO A 370 -20.89 32.00 -4.52
C PRO A 370 -21.02 31.50 -5.96
N ILE A 371 -19.90 31.41 -6.67
CA ILE A 371 -19.85 30.87 -8.03
C ILE A 371 -20.18 29.37 -7.96
N GLN A 372 -21.34 29.00 -8.48
CA GLN A 372 -21.77 27.61 -8.53
C GLN A 372 -21.18 26.93 -9.77
N PHE A 373 -20.14 26.12 -9.57
CA PHE A 373 -19.61 25.27 -10.62
C PHE A 373 -20.54 24.08 -10.85
N VAL A 374 -21.03 23.94 -12.09
CA VAL A 374 -21.76 22.75 -12.54
C VAL A 374 -20.76 21.82 -13.19
N PHE A 375 -20.68 20.59 -12.69
CA PHE A 375 -19.77 19.58 -13.21
C PHE A 375 -20.56 18.41 -13.75
N GLU A 376 -20.12 17.90 -14.90
CA GLU A 376 -20.71 16.72 -15.52
C GLU A 376 -20.46 15.47 -14.70
N ASP A 377 -21.39 14.52 -14.79
CA ASP A 377 -21.26 13.21 -14.16
C ASP A 377 -20.07 12.45 -14.75
N ILE A 378 -19.30 11.80 -13.88
CA ILE A 378 -18.11 11.06 -14.30
C ILE A 378 -18.53 9.69 -14.84
N HIS A 379 -18.26 9.44 -16.11
CA HIS A 379 -18.37 8.11 -16.71
C HIS A 379 -17.04 7.35 -16.59
N TRP A 380 -17.09 6.17 -15.98
CA TRP A 380 -15.92 5.31 -15.78
C TRP A 380 -15.71 4.36 -16.97
N THR A 381 -14.47 4.29 -17.47
CA THR A 381 -14.09 3.31 -18.50
C THR A 381 -13.87 1.93 -17.90
N SER A 382 -13.32 1.89 -16.69
CA SER A 382 -13.10 0.67 -15.92
C SER A 382 -13.41 0.94 -14.45
N GLU A 383 -14.10 0.01 -13.81
CA GLU A 383 -14.59 0.16 -12.43
C GLU A 383 -14.58 -1.18 -11.69
N LEU A 384 -14.21 -1.10 -10.42
CA LEU A 384 -14.24 -2.14 -9.43
C LEU A 384 -15.33 -1.82 -8.39
N SER A 385 -16.01 -2.85 -7.88
CA SER A 385 -16.94 -2.66 -6.78
C SER A 385 -16.21 -2.17 -5.53
N ARG A 386 -16.88 -1.35 -4.71
CA ARG A 386 -16.29 -0.87 -3.44
C ARG A 386 -15.86 -2.03 -2.53
N GLN A 387 -16.66 -3.08 -2.46
CA GLN A 387 -16.37 -4.27 -1.65
C GLN A 387 -15.09 -4.97 -2.09
N GLU A 388 -14.90 -5.14 -3.40
CA GLU A 388 -13.70 -5.79 -3.94
C GLU A 388 -12.47 -4.90 -3.76
N ALA A 389 -12.60 -3.58 -3.93
CA ALA A 389 -11.51 -2.65 -3.66
C ALA A 389 -11.09 -2.67 -2.18
N THR A 390 -12.06 -2.68 -1.25
CA THR A 390 -11.81 -2.86 0.19
C THR A 390 -11.12 -4.20 0.48
N ARG A 391 -11.57 -5.29 -0.15
CA ARG A 391 -10.94 -6.61 0.00
C ARG A 391 -9.49 -6.59 -0.45
N ARG A 392 -9.15 -5.89 -1.53
CA ARG A 392 -7.76 -5.75 -2.00
C ARG A 392 -6.91 -4.92 -1.05
N LEU A 393 -7.44 -3.84 -0.48
CA LEU A 393 -6.78 -3.07 0.58
C LEU A 393 -6.48 -3.96 1.80
N ASP A 394 -7.49 -4.71 2.24
CA ASP A 394 -7.39 -5.64 3.37
C ASP A 394 -6.32 -6.72 3.13
N VAL A 395 -6.26 -7.31 1.93
CA VAL A 395 -5.25 -8.32 1.57
C VAL A 395 -3.84 -7.72 1.53
N THR A 396 -3.69 -6.44 1.17
CA THR A 396 -2.38 -5.76 1.21
C THR A 396 -1.88 -5.58 2.64
N PHE A 397 -2.77 -5.18 3.56
CA PHE A 397 -2.43 -5.06 4.98
C PHE A 397 -2.26 -6.41 5.67
N TYR A 398 -3.11 -7.36 5.32
CA TYR A 398 -3.23 -8.66 5.98
C TYR A 398 -3.12 -9.78 4.93
N PRO A 399 -1.90 -10.21 4.57
CA PRO A 399 -1.70 -11.25 3.56
C PRO A 399 -2.44 -12.57 3.86
N PHE A 400 -2.71 -12.88 5.13
CA PHE A 400 -3.48 -14.05 5.53
C PHE A 400 -4.94 -14.01 5.05
N LYS A 401 -5.53 -12.81 4.82
CA LYS A 401 -6.88 -12.65 4.24
C LYS A 401 -6.98 -13.11 2.77
N ARG A 402 -5.87 -13.54 2.15
CA ARG A 402 -5.91 -14.26 0.85
C ARG A 402 -6.59 -15.61 0.96
N VAL A 403 -6.54 -16.22 2.14
CA VAL A 403 -7.20 -17.49 2.42
C VAL A 403 -8.68 -17.23 2.70
N SER A 404 -9.55 -18.03 2.10
CA SER A 404 -10.98 -17.98 2.40
C SER A 404 -11.26 -18.66 3.74
N TYR A 405 -11.67 -17.87 4.72
CA TYR A 405 -12.13 -18.38 6.01
C TYR A 405 -13.62 -18.70 5.90
N LEU A 406 -13.97 -19.95 6.17
CA LEU A 406 -15.35 -20.42 6.14
C LEU A 406 -15.81 -20.75 7.57
N PRO A 407 -17.09 -20.57 7.90
CA PRO A 407 -17.69 -21.14 9.10
C PRO A 407 -17.42 -22.65 9.16
N PHE A 408 -17.33 -23.18 10.38
CA PHE A 408 -16.91 -24.57 10.61
C PHE A 408 -17.72 -25.56 9.75
N SER A 409 -19.05 -25.47 9.72
CA SER A 409 -19.91 -26.34 8.91
C SER A 409 -19.61 -26.27 7.42
N GLU A 410 -19.52 -25.07 6.86
CA GLU A 410 -19.24 -24.86 5.43
C GLU A 410 -17.82 -25.33 5.06
N ALA A 411 -16.86 -25.19 5.96
CA ALA A 411 -15.49 -25.67 5.74
C ALA A 411 -15.44 -27.19 5.55
N PHE A 412 -16.22 -27.97 6.32
CA PHE A 412 -16.30 -29.43 6.16
C PHE A 412 -17.00 -29.83 4.86
N GLU A 413 -18.12 -29.19 4.51
CA GLU A 413 -18.82 -29.44 3.25
C GLU A 413 -17.92 -29.16 2.05
N ARG A 414 -17.20 -28.03 2.08
CA ARG A 414 -16.23 -27.63 1.05
C ARG A 414 -15.07 -28.62 0.97
N ALA A 415 -14.53 -29.03 2.12
CA ALA A 415 -13.41 -29.97 2.21
C ALA A 415 -13.78 -31.35 1.67
N GLU A 416 -14.99 -31.84 1.97
CA GLU A 416 -15.52 -33.09 1.41
C GLU A 416 -15.68 -32.98 -0.11
N ALA A 417 -16.29 -31.89 -0.60
CA ALA A 417 -16.50 -31.66 -2.04
C ALA A 417 -15.18 -31.52 -2.82
N GLU A 418 -14.17 -30.90 -2.24
CA GLU A 418 -12.85 -30.71 -2.86
C GLU A 418 -11.85 -31.84 -2.55
N ASN A 419 -12.24 -32.85 -1.76
CA ASN A 419 -11.38 -33.91 -1.24
C ASN A 419 -10.10 -33.38 -0.58
N LYS A 420 -10.25 -32.37 0.28
CA LYS A 420 -9.18 -31.68 1.02
C LYS A 420 -9.35 -31.87 2.52
N LEU A 421 -8.27 -31.61 3.27
CA LEU A 421 -8.33 -31.56 4.73
C LEU A 421 -8.74 -30.16 5.21
N VAL A 422 -9.41 -30.10 6.36
CA VAL A 422 -9.72 -28.84 7.06
C VAL A 422 -8.55 -28.47 7.98
N HIS A 423 -8.00 -27.28 7.82
CA HIS A 423 -7.08 -26.68 8.78
C HIS A 423 -7.87 -25.69 9.65
N SER A 424 -7.88 -25.92 10.98
CA SER A 424 -8.62 -25.09 11.93
C SER A 424 -7.67 -24.23 12.74
N ILE A 425 -8.01 -22.94 12.89
CA ILE A 425 -7.28 -21.98 13.72
C ILE A 425 -8.28 -21.42 14.73
N LEU A 426 -7.98 -21.55 16.03
CA LEU A 426 -8.75 -20.96 17.11
C LEU A 426 -8.08 -19.66 17.54
N LEU A 427 -8.82 -18.55 17.50
CA LEU A 427 -8.34 -17.23 17.87
C LEU A 427 -9.24 -16.65 18.96
N TRP A 428 -8.66 -15.88 19.87
CA TRP A 428 -9.36 -15.17 20.94
C TRP A 428 -9.67 -13.71 20.57
N GLY A 429 -9.74 -13.42 19.27
CA GLY A 429 -9.98 -12.10 18.68
C GLY A 429 -10.46 -12.21 17.23
N ALA A 430 -10.89 -11.10 16.64
CA ALA A 430 -11.53 -11.08 15.33
C ALA A 430 -10.51 -10.97 14.17
N LEU A 431 -10.68 -11.71 13.09
CA LEU A 431 -9.75 -11.71 11.94
C LEU A 431 -9.89 -10.50 11.01
N ASP A 432 -10.94 -9.70 11.20
CA ASP A 432 -11.40 -8.67 10.29
C ASP A 432 -10.79 -7.29 10.58
N ASP A 433 -10.42 -6.99 11.83
CA ASP A 433 -9.82 -5.71 12.19
C ASP A 433 -8.99 -5.86 13.49
N GLN A 434 -7.67 -5.76 13.38
CA GLN A 434 -6.76 -5.76 14.53
C GLN A 434 -6.17 -4.35 14.62
N SER A 435 -6.57 -3.59 15.64
CA SER A 435 -5.94 -2.33 16.02
C SER A 435 -4.60 -2.53 16.73
N CYS A 436 -4.24 -3.78 17.06
CA CYS A 436 -3.05 -4.15 17.83
C CYS A 436 -2.46 -5.49 17.36
#